data_AF-A0A9W8Y712-F1
#
_entry.id   AF-A0A9W8Y712-F1
#
_cell.length_a   1.000
_cell.length_b   1.000
_cell.length_c   1.000
_cell.angle_alpha   90.00
_cell.angle_beta   90.00
_cell.angle_gamma   90.00
#
_symmetry.space_group_name_H-M   'P 1'
#
loop_
_entity.id
_entity.type
_entity.pdbx_description
1 polymer ?
#
loop_
_entity_poly.entity_id
_entity_poly.type
_entity_poly.pdbx_seq_one_letter_code
_entity_poly.pdbx_strand_id
1 'polypeptide(L)'
;MAAQSAQELRRHVEEIEGDLNENLTTSEMAAHEIAASSGRALEERVFQVACRVALRFGSRMHWSNFHTWEFFRNVHTSKEAREVAPRFWKSIYPFSTCLGMASTVTTALRASLLKEKGLSRYAELVQLATNCDIHEFKTSRRFHCLTMIRLVDYCIVIDLVAQPTAFKVNLTSVHQSQAQLRFLEKTTLSFEYAYVSGPNNARMLVEYSRPDTNASNSFTYEDPFTDVEEGIQGGIVNYAFPLAKSKRRMLLGDMPCRRTVQTRSIWNYRPRNGFITYTRLGRSKYLVDSLTLRIDIIEQQLVLQLPYSDWLATPQNLHFLERMQQYSGFKRCTESLQDAVAYFYLPLGTPGTMLDLPTNGLSLCTWRSVQLVDEVCTALGLPEGEVLRIVKVVADFWMGALCRHNEKLIRDEAWGRGTSRSCRLVYRG
;
A
#
# COMPACT_ATOMS: atom_id res chain seq x y z
N MET A 1 -6.84 9.97 -32.01
CA MET A 1 -6.75 9.88 -30.54
C MET A 1 -5.44 9.24 -30.07
N ALA A 2 -5.12 7.98 -30.38
CA ALA A 2 -3.87 7.35 -29.88
C ALA A 2 -2.56 8.05 -30.30
N ALA A 3 -2.43 8.49 -31.56
CA ALA A 3 -1.22 9.17 -32.03
C ALA A 3 -1.02 10.58 -31.42
N GLN A 4 -2.12 11.33 -31.23
CA GLN A 4 -2.09 12.62 -30.54
C GLN A 4 -1.65 12.47 -29.08
N SER A 5 -2.12 11.41 -28.41
CA SER A 5 -1.71 11.10 -27.03
C SER A 5 -0.22 10.77 -26.92
N ALA A 6 0.39 10.08 -27.91
CA ALA A 6 1.81 9.75 -27.86
C ALA A 6 2.71 10.99 -28.02
N GLN A 7 2.35 11.92 -28.90
CA GLN A 7 3.09 13.17 -29.09
C GLN A 7 2.99 14.06 -27.84
N GLU A 8 1.81 14.11 -27.22
CA GLU A 8 1.58 14.86 -25.99
C GLU A 8 2.41 14.31 -24.82
N LEU A 9 2.40 12.98 -24.62
CA LEU A 9 3.22 12.34 -23.58
C LEU A 9 4.71 12.59 -23.80
N ARG A 10 5.18 12.53 -25.05
CA ARG A 10 6.58 12.83 -25.37
C ARG A 10 6.94 14.28 -24.98
N ARG A 11 6.08 15.24 -25.31
CA ARG A 11 6.26 16.64 -24.92
C ARG A 11 6.36 16.79 -23.40
N HIS A 12 5.50 16.11 -22.63
CA HIS A 12 5.59 16.15 -21.17
C HIS A 12 6.91 15.58 -20.66
N VAL A 13 7.40 14.50 -21.26
CA VAL A 13 8.70 13.92 -20.88
C VAL A 13 9.86 14.86 -21.20
N GLU A 14 9.80 15.58 -22.34
CA GLU A 14 10.76 16.63 -22.70
C GLU A 14 10.70 17.82 -21.72
N GLU A 15 9.50 18.22 -21.28
CA GLU A 15 9.30 19.27 -20.27
C GLU A 15 9.86 18.84 -18.90
N ILE A 16 9.64 17.59 -18.46
CA ILE A 16 10.21 17.02 -17.23
C ILE A 16 11.74 16.97 -17.32
N GLU A 17 12.29 16.54 -18.45
CA GLU A 17 13.73 16.49 -18.68
C GLU A 17 14.36 17.89 -18.59
N GLY A 18 13.74 18.90 -19.20
CA GLY A 18 14.19 20.29 -19.09
C GLY A 18 14.18 20.79 -17.65
N ASP A 19 13.07 20.61 -16.94
CA ASP A 19 12.87 21.08 -15.57
C ASP A 19 13.87 20.42 -14.59
N LEU A 20 14.09 19.11 -14.69
CA LEU A 20 15.07 18.41 -13.85
C LEU A 20 16.51 18.86 -14.15
N ASN A 21 16.85 19.09 -15.42
CA ASN A 21 18.18 19.58 -15.81
C ASN A 21 18.45 21.01 -15.32
N GLU A 22 17.41 21.83 -15.15
CA GLU A 22 17.52 23.19 -14.63
C GLU A 22 17.58 23.23 -13.09
N ASN A 23 16.82 22.36 -12.41
CA ASN A 23 16.65 22.45 -10.96
C ASN A 23 17.57 21.55 -10.14
N LEU A 24 18.04 20.43 -10.67
CA LEU A 24 18.94 19.54 -9.93
C LEU A 24 20.39 19.99 -10.04
N THR A 25 21.09 19.97 -8.91
CA THR A 25 22.52 20.21 -8.85
C THR A 25 23.29 19.09 -9.54
N THR A 26 24.53 19.39 -9.97
CA THR A 26 25.44 18.37 -10.51
C THR A 26 25.66 17.20 -9.53
N SER A 27 25.65 17.46 -8.23
CA SER A 27 25.82 16.42 -7.21
C SER A 27 24.59 15.51 -7.10
N GLU A 28 23.39 16.04 -7.24
CA GLU A 28 22.15 15.25 -7.25
C GLU A 28 22.06 14.42 -8.53
N MET A 29 22.41 15.02 -9.67
CA MET A 29 22.50 14.31 -10.95
C MET A 29 23.49 13.14 -10.92
N ALA A 30 24.63 13.29 -10.23
CA ALA A 30 25.61 12.23 -10.09
C ALA A 30 25.05 10.97 -9.42
N ALA A 31 24.06 11.09 -8.52
CA ALA A 31 23.39 9.96 -7.90
C ALA A 31 22.52 9.13 -8.88
N HIS A 32 22.29 9.67 -10.08
CA HIS A 32 21.50 9.05 -11.14
C HIS A 32 22.34 8.58 -12.33
N GLU A 33 23.68 8.73 -12.28
CA GLU A 33 24.58 8.26 -13.32
C GLU A 33 24.53 6.73 -13.44
N ILE A 34 24.47 6.25 -14.68
CA ILE A 34 24.52 4.82 -14.96
C ILE A 34 25.83 4.45 -15.67
N ALA A 35 26.32 3.26 -15.36
CA ALA A 35 27.45 2.66 -16.06
C ALA A 35 27.10 2.41 -17.55
N ALA A 36 28.15 2.30 -18.38
CA ALA A 36 28.01 2.11 -19.82
C ALA A 36 27.13 0.89 -20.19
N SER A 37 26.44 1.01 -21.33
CA SER A 37 25.50 0.02 -21.84
C SER A 37 26.07 -1.39 -21.84
N SER A 38 25.22 -2.33 -21.48
CA SER A 38 25.47 -3.74 -21.64
C SER A 38 24.79 -4.29 -22.90
N GLY A 39 25.24 -5.43 -23.41
CA GLY A 39 24.58 -6.03 -24.58
C GLY A 39 23.09 -6.30 -24.32
N ARG A 40 22.21 -5.85 -25.23
CA ARG A 40 20.74 -5.97 -25.15
C ARG A 40 20.23 -7.38 -24.78
N ALA A 41 20.91 -8.42 -25.24
CA ALA A 41 20.55 -9.80 -24.92
C ALA A 41 20.70 -10.13 -23.42
N LEU A 42 21.68 -9.53 -22.73
CA LEU A 42 21.83 -9.70 -21.28
C LEU A 42 20.75 -8.91 -20.54
N GLU A 43 20.46 -7.68 -20.95
CA GLU A 43 19.43 -6.83 -20.34
C GLU A 43 18.03 -7.45 -20.46
N GLU A 44 17.73 -8.11 -21.58
CA GLU A 44 16.48 -8.87 -21.72
C GLU A 44 16.43 -10.07 -20.77
N ARG A 45 17.54 -10.79 -20.58
CA ARG A 45 17.61 -11.87 -19.58
C ARG A 45 17.41 -11.34 -18.16
N VAL A 46 17.96 -10.17 -17.83
CA VAL A 46 17.72 -9.49 -16.54
C VAL A 46 16.23 -9.18 -16.37
N PHE A 47 15.59 -8.64 -17.40
CA PHE A 47 14.15 -8.37 -17.38
C PHE A 47 13.31 -9.64 -17.15
N GLN A 48 13.68 -10.76 -17.79
CA GLN A 48 13.01 -12.04 -17.55
C GLN A 48 13.18 -12.54 -16.10
N VAL A 49 14.36 -12.35 -15.49
CA VAL A 49 14.57 -12.66 -14.06
C VAL A 49 13.68 -11.77 -13.20
N ALA A 50 13.63 -10.45 -13.49
CA ALA A 50 12.77 -9.50 -12.80
C ALA A 50 11.28 -9.90 -12.86
N CYS A 51 10.78 -10.28 -14.03
CA CYS A 51 9.41 -10.79 -14.20
C CYS A 51 9.13 -12.02 -13.34
N ARG A 52 10.06 -12.99 -13.29
CA ARG A 52 9.91 -14.20 -12.44
C ARG A 52 9.88 -13.84 -10.96
N VAL A 53 10.75 -12.94 -10.51
CA VAL A 53 10.79 -12.47 -9.12
C VAL A 53 9.51 -11.72 -8.77
N ALA A 54 9.09 -10.76 -9.59
CA ALA A 54 7.87 -9.98 -9.41
C ALA A 54 6.64 -10.90 -9.26
N LEU A 55 6.41 -11.81 -10.21
CA LEU A 55 5.29 -12.74 -10.17
C LEU A 55 5.29 -13.65 -8.94
N ARG A 56 6.46 -14.12 -8.52
CA ARG A 56 6.61 -14.96 -7.31
C ARG A 56 6.12 -14.24 -6.05
N PHE A 57 6.47 -12.96 -5.89
CA PHE A 57 6.09 -12.19 -4.70
C PHE A 57 4.72 -11.54 -4.83
N GLY A 58 4.36 -11.06 -6.01
CA GLY A 58 3.04 -10.49 -6.31
C GLY A 58 1.89 -11.48 -6.06
N SER A 59 2.14 -12.78 -6.22
CA SER A 59 1.16 -13.84 -5.93
C SER A 59 1.10 -14.30 -4.47
N ARG A 60 2.00 -13.82 -3.61
CA ARG A 60 2.16 -14.30 -2.22
C ARG A 60 2.09 -13.20 -1.17
N MET A 61 2.24 -11.95 -1.56
CA MET A 61 2.25 -10.81 -0.65
C MET A 61 0.96 -10.01 -0.78
N HIS A 62 0.49 -9.51 0.35
CA HIS A 62 -0.68 -8.64 0.44
C HIS A 62 -0.23 -7.27 0.93
N TRP A 63 -0.82 -6.21 0.37
CA TRP A 63 -0.49 -4.87 0.83
C TRP A 63 -1.26 -4.59 2.12
N SER A 64 -0.60 -4.07 3.16
CA SER A 64 -1.24 -3.67 4.40
C SER A 64 -0.44 -2.63 5.17
N ASN A 65 -1.09 -1.52 5.50
CA ASN A 65 -0.58 -0.58 6.50
C ASN A 65 -1.14 -0.87 7.92
N PHE A 66 -2.13 -1.76 8.05
CA PHE A 66 -2.62 -2.24 9.36
C PHE A 66 -1.54 -3.00 10.11
N HIS A 67 -0.94 -3.99 9.47
CA HIS A 67 0.07 -4.86 10.10
C HIS A 67 1.34 -4.08 10.48
N THR A 68 1.71 -3.09 9.66
CA THR A 68 2.79 -2.15 9.98
C THR A 68 2.47 -1.31 11.22
N TRP A 69 1.24 -0.77 11.31
CA TRP A 69 0.80 -0.08 12.51
C TRP A 69 0.80 -1.00 13.73
N GLU A 70 0.24 -2.20 13.61
CA GLU A 70 0.14 -3.16 14.69
C GLU A 70 1.52 -3.54 15.24
N PHE A 71 2.47 -3.84 14.37
CA PHE A 71 3.84 -4.18 14.75
C PHE A 71 4.51 -3.04 15.54
N PHE A 72 4.35 -1.80 15.07
CA PHE A 72 4.99 -0.64 15.68
C PHE A 72 4.17 0.05 16.76
N ARG A 73 2.92 -0.36 17.05
CA ARG A 73 2.04 0.40 17.96
C ARG A 73 2.63 0.59 19.36
N ASN A 74 3.43 -0.37 19.82
CA ASN A 74 4.10 -0.37 21.12
C ASN A 74 5.59 0.04 21.08
N VAL A 75 6.11 0.44 19.92
CA VAL A 75 7.49 0.94 19.76
C VAL A 75 7.46 2.45 19.92
N HIS A 76 8.21 3.04 20.85
CA HIS A 76 8.07 4.46 21.19
C HIS A 76 9.17 5.34 20.61
N THR A 77 10.33 4.76 20.30
CA THR A 77 11.51 5.51 19.85
C THR A 77 12.10 4.95 18.56
N SER A 78 12.81 5.77 17.80
CA SER A 78 13.55 5.30 16.60
C SER A 78 14.63 4.28 16.96
N LYS A 79 15.18 4.34 18.18
CA LYS A 79 16.13 3.35 18.71
C LYS A 79 15.46 1.97 18.84
N GLU A 80 14.32 1.90 19.53
CA GLU A 80 13.54 0.66 19.62
C GLU A 80 13.11 0.16 18.23
N ALA A 81 12.70 1.08 17.33
CA ALA A 81 12.36 0.72 15.95
C ALA A 81 13.53 0.06 15.22
N ARG A 82 14.75 0.59 15.40
CA ARG A 82 15.99 0.03 14.83
C ARG A 82 16.30 -1.36 15.40
N GLU A 83 16.04 -1.59 16.68
CA GLU A 83 16.23 -2.89 17.33
C GLU A 83 15.28 -3.97 16.79
N VAL A 84 14.02 -3.61 16.49
CA VAL A 84 13.03 -4.56 15.97
C VAL A 84 13.00 -4.65 14.43
N ALA A 85 13.63 -3.72 13.71
CA ALA A 85 13.63 -3.66 12.26
C ALA A 85 14.07 -4.98 11.56
N PRO A 86 15.12 -5.70 12.02
CA PRO A 86 15.58 -6.92 11.33
C PRO A 86 14.53 -8.03 11.23
N ARG A 87 13.55 -8.07 12.15
CA ARG A 87 12.48 -9.08 12.17
C ARG A 87 11.15 -8.59 11.59
N PHE A 88 11.04 -7.30 11.25
CA PHE A 88 9.76 -6.67 10.95
C PHE A 88 9.02 -7.36 9.78
N TRP A 89 9.63 -7.41 8.59
CA TRP A 89 8.98 -8.00 7.40
C TRP A 89 8.65 -9.48 7.58
N LYS A 90 9.49 -10.22 8.31
CA LYS A 90 9.21 -11.62 8.65
C LYS A 90 8.01 -11.76 9.58
N SER A 91 7.84 -10.82 10.51
CA SER A 91 6.80 -10.88 11.55
C SER A 91 5.41 -10.55 11.02
N ILE A 92 5.32 -9.82 9.91
CA ILE A 92 4.04 -9.45 9.29
C ILE A 92 3.73 -10.22 8.01
N TYR A 93 4.59 -11.12 7.55
CA TYR A 93 4.33 -11.95 6.36
C TYR A 93 3.02 -12.76 6.53
N PRO A 94 2.13 -12.83 5.51
CA PRO A 94 2.30 -12.43 4.11
C PRO A 94 2.01 -10.95 3.79
N PHE A 95 1.83 -10.09 4.80
CA PHE A 95 1.52 -8.68 4.61
C PHE A 95 2.76 -7.80 4.49
N SER A 96 2.61 -6.64 3.84
CA SER A 96 3.68 -5.67 3.63
C SER A 96 3.16 -4.31 3.16
N THR A 97 3.94 -3.24 3.25
CA THR A 97 3.68 -1.96 2.52
C THR A 97 4.42 -1.95 1.18
N CYS A 98 4.33 -0.85 0.42
CA CYS A 98 5.16 -0.60 -0.77
C CYS A 98 6.65 -0.81 -0.47
N LEU A 99 7.14 -0.22 0.62
CA LEU A 99 8.53 -0.38 1.08
C LEU A 99 8.90 -1.85 1.35
N GLY A 100 8.06 -2.60 2.07
CA GLY A 100 8.40 -3.98 2.39
C GLY A 100 8.33 -4.90 1.17
N MET A 101 7.43 -4.62 0.22
CA MET A 101 7.34 -5.34 -1.05
C MET A 101 8.59 -5.07 -1.87
N ALA A 102 8.96 -3.80 -2.04
CA ALA A 102 10.19 -3.39 -2.72
C ALA A 102 11.44 -3.95 -2.04
N SER A 103 11.54 -3.90 -0.70
CA SER A 103 12.68 -4.47 0.06
C SER A 103 12.86 -5.97 -0.19
N THR A 104 11.75 -6.71 -0.16
CA THR A 104 11.73 -8.16 -0.38
C THR A 104 12.11 -8.51 -1.82
N VAL A 105 11.54 -7.78 -2.79
CA VAL A 105 11.82 -7.95 -4.22
C VAL A 105 13.26 -7.58 -4.55
N THR A 106 13.78 -6.45 -4.06
CA THR A 106 15.18 -6.02 -4.24
C THR A 106 16.14 -7.11 -3.77
N THR A 107 15.94 -7.63 -2.55
CA THR A 107 16.79 -8.71 -2.00
C THR A 107 16.73 -9.97 -2.88
N ALA A 108 15.52 -10.37 -3.29
CA ALA A 108 15.34 -11.57 -4.10
C ALA A 108 15.87 -11.42 -5.54
N LEU A 109 15.76 -10.23 -6.13
CA LEU A 109 16.26 -9.94 -7.47
C LEU A 109 17.79 -9.96 -7.47
N ARG A 110 18.44 -9.28 -6.52
CA ARG A 110 19.90 -9.36 -6.32
C ARG A 110 20.38 -10.80 -6.20
N ALA A 111 19.76 -11.58 -5.29
CA ALA A 111 20.11 -12.97 -5.08
C ALA A 111 19.90 -13.85 -6.33
N SER A 112 18.90 -13.55 -7.16
CA SER A 112 18.64 -14.29 -8.40
C SER A 112 19.64 -13.94 -9.49
N LEU A 113 20.00 -12.67 -9.65
CA LEU A 113 20.98 -12.21 -10.63
C LEU A 113 22.40 -12.72 -10.32
N LEU A 114 22.78 -12.80 -9.04
CA LEU A 114 24.06 -13.39 -8.61
C LEU A 114 24.22 -14.87 -8.97
N LYS A 115 23.10 -15.61 -9.04
CA LYS A 115 23.09 -17.04 -9.38
C LYS A 115 23.08 -17.31 -10.89
N GLU A 116 22.70 -16.31 -11.69
CA GLU A 116 22.52 -16.46 -13.14
C GLU A 116 23.82 -16.12 -13.89
N LYS A 117 24.29 -17.06 -14.71
CA LYS A 117 25.56 -16.90 -15.45
C LYS A 117 25.54 -15.65 -16.33
N GLY A 118 26.51 -14.76 -16.09
CA GLY A 118 26.70 -13.51 -16.83
C GLY A 118 25.83 -12.35 -16.37
N LEU A 119 25.01 -12.52 -15.31
CA LEU A 119 24.12 -11.46 -14.81
C LEU A 119 24.54 -10.88 -13.44
N SER A 120 25.61 -11.40 -12.82
CA SER A 120 26.03 -11.01 -11.46
C SER A 120 26.24 -9.50 -11.30
N ARG A 121 26.85 -8.84 -12.29
CA ARG A 121 27.06 -7.37 -12.27
C ARG A 121 25.78 -6.54 -12.17
N TYR A 122 24.64 -7.05 -12.64
CA TYR A 122 23.37 -6.32 -12.54
C TYR A 122 22.80 -6.38 -11.12
N ALA A 123 23.26 -7.30 -10.27
CA ALA A 123 22.83 -7.34 -8.88
C ALA A 123 23.23 -6.05 -8.13
N GLU A 124 24.38 -5.46 -8.48
CA GLU A 124 24.85 -4.20 -7.92
C GLU A 124 24.00 -3.00 -8.39
N LEU A 125 23.39 -3.11 -9.57
CA LEU A 125 22.51 -2.08 -10.16
C LEU A 125 21.06 -2.17 -9.66
N VAL A 126 20.70 -3.19 -8.88
CA VAL A 126 19.35 -3.28 -8.31
C VAL A 126 19.22 -2.26 -7.19
N GLN A 127 18.27 -1.36 -7.32
CA GLN A 127 17.99 -0.28 -6.37
C GLN A 127 16.71 -0.57 -5.59
N LEU A 128 16.73 -0.23 -4.30
CA LEU A 128 15.52 -0.04 -3.50
C LEU A 128 15.29 1.46 -3.47
N ALA A 129 14.27 1.93 -4.19
CA ALA A 129 14.12 3.35 -4.47
C ALA A 129 12.82 3.93 -3.89
N THR A 130 12.85 5.24 -3.60
CA THR A 130 11.73 6.05 -3.12
C THR A 130 11.67 7.38 -3.85
N ASN A 131 10.48 7.91 -4.11
CA ASN A 131 10.26 9.24 -4.70
C ASN A 131 10.11 10.35 -3.65
N CYS A 132 10.53 10.09 -2.42
CA CYS A 132 10.31 11.00 -1.30
C CYS A 132 11.57 11.08 -0.44
N ASP A 133 12.13 12.28 -0.37
CA ASP A 133 13.22 12.61 0.53
C ASP A 133 12.77 12.53 2.00
N ILE A 134 13.71 12.25 2.90
CA ILE A 134 13.43 12.12 4.33
C ILE A 134 12.93 13.42 4.97
N HIS A 135 13.32 14.59 4.46
CA HIS A 135 12.83 15.87 4.93
C HIS A 135 11.40 16.13 4.49
N GLU A 136 11.07 15.81 3.24
CA GLU A 136 9.71 15.94 2.70
C GLU A 136 8.75 14.93 3.36
N PHE A 137 9.22 13.70 3.61
CA PHE A 137 8.44 12.69 4.31
C PHE A 137 8.02 13.15 5.73
N LYS A 138 8.81 13.98 6.42
CA LYS A 138 8.45 14.51 7.75
C LYS A 138 7.19 15.37 7.71
N THR A 139 6.90 16.03 6.59
CA THR A 139 5.76 16.93 6.41
C THR A 139 4.59 16.23 5.73
N SER A 140 4.79 15.59 4.57
CA SER A 140 3.71 15.03 3.75
C SER A 140 3.24 13.65 4.22
N ARG A 141 4.17 12.85 4.78
CA ARG A 141 4.00 11.43 5.11
C ARG A 141 3.58 10.57 3.90
N ARG A 142 3.68 11.11 2.69
CA ARG A 142 3.45 10.40 1.45
C ARG A 142 4.80 9.94 0.94
N PHE A 143 4.89 8.69 0.56
CA PHE A 143 6.05 8.17 -0.13
C PHE A 143 5.61 6.92 -0.87
N HIS A 144 6.36 6.61 -1.92
CA HIS A 144 6.20 5.37 -2.65
C HIS A 144 7.55 4.70 -2.81
N CYS A 145 7.58 3.37 -2.76
CA CYS A 145 8.82 2.62 -2.89
C CYS A 145 8.66 1.49 -3.90
N LEU A 146 9.73 1.28 -4.68
CA LEU A 146 9.80 0.26 -5.71
C LEU A 146 11.21 -0.33 -5.83
N THR A 147 11.32 -1.44 -6.55
CA THR A 147 12.62 -1.99 -6.97
C THR A 147 12.86 -1.60 -8.41
N MET A 148 14.06 -1.16 -8.76
CA MET A 148 14.39 -0.87 -10.16
C MET A 148 15.83 -1.17 -10.55
N ILE A 149 16.08 -1.21 -11.86
CA ILE A 149 17.40 -1.21 -12.49
C ILE A 149 17.38 -0.18 -13.62
N ARG A 150 18.21 0.86 -13.50
CA ARG A 150 18.39 1.86 -14.54
C ARG A 150 19.32 1.34 -15.63
N LEU A 151 18.89 1.41 -16.88
CA LEU A 151 19.70 1.09 -18.06
C LEU A 151 19.68 2.28 -19.02
N VAL A 152 20.53 2.22 -20.05
CA VAL A 152 20.73 3.34 -20.99
C VAL A 152 19.44 3.72 -21.72
N ASP A 153 18.74 2.72 -22.26
CA ASP A 153 17.56 2.90 -23.11
C ASP A 153 16.23 2.76 -22.35
N TYR A 154 16.23 2.17 -21.14
CA TYR A 154 15.02 1.94 -20.35
C TYR A 154 15.32 1.67 -18.87
N CYS A 155 14.31 1.79 -18.02
CA CYS A 155 14.34 1.34 -16.63
C CYS A 155 13.53 0.05 -16.49
N ILE A 156 14.08 -0.95 -15.81
CA ILE A 156 13.30 -2.12 -15.36
C ILE A 156 12.72 -1.77 -13.99
N VAL A 157 11.40 -1.81 -13.87
CA VAL A 157 10.68 -1.48 -12.63
C VAL A 157 9.92 -2.70 -12.13
N ILE A 158 10.00 -2.94 -10.83
CA ILE A 158 9.11 -3.85 -10.10
C ILE A 158 8.42 -3.04 -8.99
N ASP A 159 7.17 -2.73 -9.25
CA ASP A 159 6.27 -2.09 -8.29
C ASP A 159 5.06 -2.98 -8.08
N LEU A 160 5.11 -3.79 -7.02
CA LEU A 160 4.04 -4.72 -6.69
C LEU A 160 2.77 -4.02 -6.18
N VAL A 161 2.80 -2.73 -5.88
CA VAL A 161 1.56 -1.98 -5.59
C VAL A 161 0.87 -1.65 -6.90
N ALA A 162 1.61 -1.20 -7.91
CA ALA A 162 1.06 -0.85 -9.22
C ALA A 162 0.66 -2.05 -10.08
N GLN A 163 1.49 -3.11 -10.14
CA GLN A 163 1.15 -4.34 -10.87
C GLN A 163 2.02 -5.52 -10.44
N PRO A 164 1.56 -6.77 -10.58
CA PRO A 164 2.28 -7.92 -10.04
C PRO A 164 3.46 -8.40 -10.90
N THR A 165 3.73 -7.75 -12.04
CA THR A 165 4.83 -8.08 -12.96
C THR A 165 5.84 -6.95 -13.04
N ALA A 166 7.09 -7.30 -13.40
CA ALA A 166 8.07 -6.30 -13.81
C ALA A 166 7.67 -5.69 -15.16
N PHE A 167 8.06 -4.45 -15.39
CA PHE A 167 7.81 -3.73 -16.64
C PHE A 167 9.01 -2.86 -17.02
N LYS A 168 9.02 -2.40 -18.28
CA LYS A 168 10.04 -1.50 -18.81
C LYS A 168 9.44 -0.11 -19.00
N VAL A 169 10.17 0.91 -18.59
CA VAL A 169 9.89 2.32 -18.90
C VAL A 169 10.98 2.79 -19.85
N ASN A 170 10.67 2.95 -21.14
CA ASN A 170 11.68 3.35 -22.11
C ASN A 170 12.09 4.81 -21.90
N LEU A 171 13.33 5.14 -22.23
CA LEU A 171 13.81 6.51 -22.23
C LEU A 171 12.92 7.38 -23.12
N THR A 172 12.65 8.61 -22.70
CA THR A 172 11.76 9.57 -23.39
C THR A 172 10.31 9.09 -23.52
N SER A 173 9.87 8.15 -22.67
CA SER A 173 8.50 7.61 -22.70
C SER A 173 7.84 7.57 -21.33
N VAL A 174 6.51 7.49 -21.34
CA VAL A 174 5.68 7.24 -20.16
C VAL A 174 5.16 5.81 -20.20
N HIS A 175 5.33 5.08 -19.10
CA HIS A 175 4.65 3.82 -18.86
C HIS A 175 3.42 4.05 -18.00
N GLN A 176 2.26 3.60 -18.45
CA GLN A 176 1.03 3.58 -17.66
C GLN A 176 0.76 2.15 -17.19
N SER A 177 0.71 1.96 -15.87
CA SER A 177 0.31 0.69 -15.27
C SER A 177 -1.16 0.37 -15.52
N GLN A 178 -1.56 -0.89 -15.31
CA GLN A 178 -2.97 -1.26 -15.41
C GLN A 178 -3.79 -0.43 -14.41
N ALA A 179 -4.90 0.14 -14.89
CA ALA A 179 -5.84 0.86 -14.05
C ALA A 179 -6.35 -0.04 -12.91
N GLN A 180 -6.32 0.50 -11.69
CA GLN A 180 -6.76 -0.13 -10.45
C GLN A 180 -7.96 0.60 -9.89
N LEU A 181 -8.90 -0.13 -9.30
CA LEU A 181 -10.03 0.48 -8.60
C LEU A 181 -9.54 1.25 -7.37
N ARG A 182 -9.84 2.55 -7.31
CA ARG A 182 -9.60 3.33 -6.10
C ARG A 182 -10.62 2.94 -5.04
N PHE A 183 -10.17 2.65 -3.83
CA PHE A 183 -11.06 2.20 -2.78
C PHE A 183 -12.08 3.29 -2.41
N LEU A 184 -13.37 2.98 -2.55
CA LEU A 184 -14.53 3.89 -2.32
C LEU A 184 -14.66 5.07 -3.28
N GLU A 185 -13.63 5.34 -4.07
CA GLU A 185 -13.74 6.30 -5.15
C GLU A 185 -14.27 5.53 -6.35
N LYS A 186 -15.36 6.02 -6.94
CA LYS A 186 -16.06 5.40 -8.07
C LYS A 186 -15.24 5.51 -9.38
N THR A 187 -13.92 5.43 -9.28
CA THR A 187 -12.92 5.76 -10.29
C THR A 187 -11.78 4.75 -10.25
N THR A 188 -10.95 4.79 -11.29
CA THR A 188 -9.72 4.01 -11.37
C THR A 188 -8.50 4.91 -11.27
N LEU A 189 -7.40 4.40 -10.74
CA LEU A 189 -6.08 5.03 -10.74
C LEU A 189 -5.10 4.14 -11.48
N SER A 190 -4.26 4.72 -12.33
CA SER A 190 -3.05 4.07 -12.83
C SER A 190 -1.84 4.83 -12.32
N PHE A 191 -0.82 4.12 -11.87
CA PHE A 191 0.50 4.70 -11.70
C PHE A 191 1.11 4.94 -13.09
N GLU A 192 1.67 6.12 -13.29
CA GLU A 192 2.37 6.47 -14.52
C GLU A 192 3.82 6.83 -14.18
N TYR A 193 4.76 6.40 -15.02
CA TYR A 193 6.19 6.62 -14.79
C TYR A 193 6.83 7.17 -16.04
N ALA A 194 7.62 8.22 -15.90
CA ALA A 194 8.45 8.76 -16.98
C ALA A 194 9.92 8.44 -16.71
N TYR A 195 10.64 8.06 -17.76
CA TYR A 195 12.09 7.82 -17.70
C TYR A 195 12.83 8.80 -18.61
N VAL A 196 13.64 9.68 -18.02
CA VAL A 196 14.28 10.83 -18.68
C VAL A 196 15.80 10.76 -18.60
N SER A 197 16.45 11.42 -19.55
CA SER A 197 17.89 11.65 -19.54
C SER A 197 18.26 12.88 -18.72
N GLY A 198 19.49 12.89 -18.23
CA GLY A 198 20.16 14.09 -17.73
C GLY A 198 21.61 14.16 -18.21
N PRO A 199 22.35 15.20 -17.83
CA PRO A 199 23.77 15.34 -18.15
C PRO A 199 24.59 14.17 -17.59
N ASN A 200 25.82 14.00 -18.10
CA ASN A 200 26.77 12.98 -17.63
C ASN A 200 26.22 11.54 -17.65
N ASN A 201 25.28 11.24 -18.56
CA ASN A 201 24.61 9.95 -18.63
C ASN A 201 23.72 9.63 -17.40
N ALA A 202 23.26 10.65 -16.67
CA ALA A 202 22.24 10.50 -15.64
C ALA A 202 20.92 9.97 -16.23
N ARG A 203 20.22 9.13 -15.46
CA ARG A 203 18.91 8.58 -15.81
C ARG A 203 17.95 8.62 -14.64
N MET A 204 16.84 9.31 -14.82
CA MET A 204 15.87 9.55 -13.75
C MET A 204 14.55 8.90 -14.09
N LEU A 205 13.98 8.21 -13.11
CA LEU A 205 12.61 7.71 -13.14
C LEU A 205 11.81 8.62 -12.22
N VAL A 206 10.69 9.15 -12.69
CA VAL A 206 9.75 9.95 -11.87
C VAL A 206 8.37 9.32 -11.91
N GLU A 207 7.60 9.53 -10.84
CA GLU A 207 6.16 9.26 -10.85
C GLU A 207 5.45 10.45 -11.49
N TYR A 208 4.65 10.17 -12.52
CA TYR A 208 3.96 11.14 -13.36
C TYR A 208 2.46 11.06 -13.06
N SER A 209 1.78 12.21 -13.03
CA SER A 209 0.34 12.27 -12.79
C SER A 209 -0.31 13.29 -13.71
N ARG A 210 -1.41 12.88 -14.34
CA ARG A 210 -2.33 13.76 -15.06
C ARG A 210 -3.55 14.04 -14.21
N PRO A 211 -4.00 15.30 -14.11
CA PRO A 211 -5.31 15.57 -13.55
C PRO A 211 -6.39 14.87 -14.37
N ASP A 212 -7.38 14.28 -13.69
CA ASP A 212 -8.48 13.52 -14.31
C ASP A 212 -9.33 14.36 -15.30
N THR A 213 -9.15 15.68 -15.33
CA THR A 213 -9.86 16.57 -16.24
C THR A 213 -9.19 16.59 -17.61
N ASN A 214 -9.81 15.92 -18.60
CA ASN A 214 -9.48 15.96 -20.04
C ASN A 214 -9.36 17.37 -20.67
N ALA A 215 -9.51 18.44 -19.89
CA ALA A 215 -9.53 19.83 -20.34
C ALA A 215 -8.20 20.58 -20.11
N SER A 216 -7.24 20.02 -19.35
CA SER A 216 -6.00 20.71 -19.01
C SER A 216 -4.77 19.94 -19.48
N ASN A 217 -3.94 20.57 -20.31
CA ASN A 217 -2.57 20.12 -20.65
C ASN A 217 -1.61 20.17 -19.44
N SER A 218 -2.11 20.38 -18.23
CA SER A 218 -1.29 20.38 -17.02
C SER A 218 -0.99 18.95 -16.60
N PHE A 219 0.24 18.70 -16.18
CA PHE A 219 0.64 17.49 -15.49
C PHE A 219 1.43 17.87 -14.25
N THR A 220 1.59 16.92 -13.34
CA THR A 220 2.51 17.02 -12.22
C THR A 220 3.40 15.79 -12.21
N TYR A 221 4.55 15.90 -11.59
CA TYR A 221 5.42 14.77 -11.36
C TYR A 221 6.06 14.91 -9.97
N GLU A 222 6.39 13.79 -9.36
CA GLU A 222 7.08 13.72 -8.07
C GLU A 222 8.60 13.72 -8.28
N ASP A 223 9.36 13.94 -7.21
CA ASP A 223 10.83 13.90 -7.26
C ASP A 223 11.36 12.59 -7.85
N PRO A 224 12.53 12.62 -8.53
CA PRO A 224 13.15 11.41 -9.05
C PRO A 224 13.33 10.35 -7.97
N PHE A 225 13.02 9.10 -8.32
CA PHE A 225 13.23 7.98 -7.43
C PHE A 225 14.71 7.88 -7.04
N THR A 226 15.05 8.02 -5.77
CA THR A 226 16.42 7.89 -5.24
C THR A 226 16.54 6.63 -4.40
N ASP A 227 17.77 6.15 -4.17
CA ASP A 227 17.98 5.02 -3.28
C ASP A 227 17.50 5.37 -1.86
N VAL A 228 16.79 4.43 -1.21
CA VAL A 228 16.37 4.60 0.18
C VAL A 228 17.60 4.72 1.07
N GLU A 229 17.71 5.84 1.79
CA GLU A 229 18.80 6.12 2.72
C GLU A 229 18.97 4.98 3.75
N GLU A 230 20.21 4.56 4.01
CA GLU A 230 20.56 3.39 4.84
C GLU A 230 19.88 2.06 4.40
N GLY A 231 19.42 1.98 3.15
CA GLY A 231 18.83 0.78 2.55
C GLY A 231 17.56 0.29 3.25
N ILE A 232 17.38 -1.03 3.35
CA ILE A 232 16.16 -1.65 3.91
C ILE A 232 15.94 -1.21 5.37
N GLN A 233 17.01 -1.16 6.17
CA GLN A 233 16.92 -0.82 7.58
C GLN A 233 16.55 0.65 7.78
N GLY A 234 17.17 1.55 7.01
CA GLY A 234 16.79 2.96 6.98
C GLY A 234 15.36 3.16 6.53
N GLY A 235 14.93 2.46 5.48
CA GLY A 235 13.54 2.42 5.03
C GLY A 235 12.56 2.15 6.19
N ILE A 236 12.85 1.12 7.00
CA ILE A 236 11.99 0.74 8.13
C ILE A 236 11.95 1.83 9.20
N VAL A 237 13.12 2.35 9.58
CA VAL A 237 13.25 3.30 10.69
C VAL A 237 12.77 4.70 10.31
N ASN A 238 13.06 5.13 9.08
CA ASN A 238 12.84 6.49 8.61
C ASN A 238 11.47 6.67 7.95
N TYR A 239 10.87 5.60 7.39
CA TYR A 239 9.59 5.68 6.67
C TYR A 239 8.48 4.83 7.32
N ALA A 240 8.67 3.52 7.43
CA ALA A 240 7.60 2.62 7.91
C ALA A 240 7.17 2.92 9.36
N PHE A 241 8.14 3.10 10.26
CA PHE A 241 7.88 3.38 11.66
C PHE A 241 7.15 4.73 11.86
N PRO A 242 7.61 5.86 11.31
CA PRO A 242 6.90 7.12 11.48
C PRO A 242 5.52 7.13 10.81
N LEU A 243 5.36 6.46 9.66
CA LEU A 243 4.05 6.32 9.02
C LEU A 243 3.07 5.54 9.91
N ALA A 244 3.53 4.44 10.52
CA ALA A 244 2.75 3.68 11.50
C ALA A 244 2.30 4.54 12.69
N LYS A 245 3.10 5.54 13.07
CA LYS A 245 2.80 6.48 14.16
C LYS A 245 1.92 7.66 13.78
N SER A 246 1.50 7.77 12.52
CA SER A 246 0.53 8.79 12.12
C SER A 246 -0.78 8.62 12.90
N LYS A 247 -1.15 9.69 13.61
CA LYS A 247 -2.26 9.77 14.56
C LYS A 247 -3.05 11.04 14.34
N ARG A 248 -4.31 11.01 14.76
CA ARG A 248 -5.20 12.16 14.89
C ARG A 248 -5.58 12.33 16.36
N ARG A 249 -5.54 13.56 16.86
CA ARG A 249 -5.98 13.87 18.22
C ARG A 249 -7.51 13.77 18.29
N MET A 250 -8.01 12.94 19.18
CA MET A 250 -9.44 12.72 19.44
C MET A 250 -9.75 12.89 20.94
N LEU A 251 -11.02 12.74 21.33
CA LEU A 251 -11.48 12.86 22.72
C LEU A 251 -10.73 11.90 23.67
N LEU A 252 -10.57 10.64 23.27
CA LEU A 252 -9.83 9.62 24.03
C LEU A 252 -8.31 9.68 23.84
N GLY A 253 -7.78 10.76 23.26
CA GLY A 253 -6.36 10.94 22.96
C GLY A 253 -5.99 10.66 21.51
N ASP A 254 -4.72 10.35 21.27
CA ASP A 254 -4.21 10.12 19.92
C ASP A 254 -4.66 8.77 19.36
N MET A 255 -5.44 8.84 18.28
CA MET A 255 -5.97 7.66 17.60
C MET A 255 -5.25 7.46 16.26
N PRO A 256 -4.89 6.22 15.89
CA PRO A 256 -4.38 5.94 14.57
C PRO A 256 -5.43 6.27 13.51
N CYS A 257 -4.98 6.77 12.37
CA CYS A 257 -5.84 6.96 11.21
C CYS A 257 -6.30 5.62 10.63
N ARG A 258 -7.14 5.69 9.59
CA ARG A 258 -7.60 4.54 8.80
C ARG A 258 -6.45 3.60 8.44
N ARG A 259 -6.74 2.31 8.49
CA ARG A 259 -5.84 1.24 8.08
C ARG A 259 -6.50 0.40 7.00
N THR A 260 -5.71 -0.10 6.08
CA THR A 260 -6.16 -0.80 4.88
C THR A 260 -5.33 -2.05 4.67
N VAL A 261 -6.00 -3.11 4.20
CA VAL A 261 -5.44 -4.37 3.73
C VAL A 261 -5.96 -4.57 2.31
N GLN A 262 -5.08 -4.83 1.36
CA GLN A 262 -5.41 -5.20 -0.01
C GLN A 262 -4.84 -6.58 -0.28
N THR A 263 -5.67 -7.47 -0.80
CA THR A 263 -5.25 -8.85 -1.09
C THR A 263 -5.40 -9.15 -2.57
N ARG A 264 -4.65 -10.17 -2.97
CA ARG A 264 -4.72 -10.77 -4.29
C ARG A 264 -5.00 -12.23 -4.14
N SER A 265 -5.79 -12.78 -5.06
CA SER A 265 -6.04 -14.22 -5.13
C SER A 265 -5.84 -14.75 -6.53
N ILE A 266 -5.61 -16.06 -6.63
CA ILE A 266 -5.44 -16.74 -7.90
C ILE A 266 -6.78 -17.34 -8.30
N TRP A 267 -7.31 -16.89 -9.43
CA TRP A 267 -8.54 -17.41 -10.02
C TRP A 267 -8.23 -18.33 -11.19
N ASN A 268 -9.12 -19.31 -11.40
CA ASN A 268 -9.05 -20.24 -12.54
C ASN A 268 -9.85 -19.76 -13.76
N TYR A 269 -10.29 -18.50 -13.74
CA TYR A 269 -11.02 -17.85 -14.81
C TYR A 269 -10.60 -16.39 -14.91
N ARG A 270 -10.73 -15.83 -16.11
CA ARG A 270 -10.47 -14.42 -16.39
C ARG A 270 -11.65 -13.59 -15.85
N PRO A 271 -11.40 -12.50 -15.09
CA PRO A 271 -12.46 -11.53 -14.80
C PRO A 271 -13.09 -11.01 -16.09
N ARG A 272 -14.42 -10.95 -16.13
CA ARG A 272 -15.22 -10.49 -17.27
C ARG A 272 -15.39 -8.98 -17.23
N ASN A 273 -15.47 -8.39 -16.04
CA ASN A 273 -15.62 -6.97 -15.89
C ASN A 273 -14.27 -6.25 -16.12
N GLY A 274 -14.25 -5.26 -17.00
CA GLY A 274 -13.04 -4.53 -17.39
C GLY A 274 -12.40 -3.69 -16.28
N PHE A 275 -13.14 -3.44 -15.18
CA PHE A 275 -12.64 -2.71 -14.02
C PHE A 275 -11.91 -3.59 -13.00
N ILE A 276 -11.99 -4.93 -13.13
CA ILE A 276 -11.27 -5.84 -12.23
C ILE A 276 -9.85 -6.04 -12.75
N THR A 277 -8.87 -5.53 -12.01
CA THR A 277 -7.45 -5.66 -12.33
C THR A 277 -6.98 -7.10 -12.17
N TYR A 278 -6.26 -7.61 -13.17
CA TYR A 278 -5.70 -8.96 -13.13
C TYR A 278 -4.47 -9.11 -14.02
N THR A 279 -3.62 -10.08 -13.66
CA THR A 279 -2.49 -10.52 -14.47
C THR A 279 -2.59 -12.00 -14.77
N ARG A 280 -2.34 -12.38 -16.02
CA ARG A 280 -2.34 -13.79 -16.45
C ARG A 280 -1.08 -14.50 -15.94
N LEU A 281 -1.25 -15.55 -15.14
CA LEU A 281 -0.14 -16.39 -14.63
C LEU A 281 0.17 -17.61 -15.51
N GLY A 282 -0.76 -17.97 -16.41
CA GLY A 282 -0.64 -19.14 -17.28
C GLY A 282 -1.85 -19.31 -18.18
N ARG A 283 -2.09 -20.51 -18.71
CA ARG A 283 -3.20 -20.75 -19.65
C ARG A 283 -4.57 -20.43 -19.04
N SER A 284 -4.80 -20.82 -17.79
CA SER A 284 -6.09 -20.72 -17.09
C SER A 284 -6.01 -20.09 -15.70
N LYS A 285 -4.86 -19.53 -15.30
CA LYS A 285 -4.69 -18.92 -13.98
C LYS A 285 -4.47 -17.41 -14.09
N TYR A 286 -5.14 -16.67 -13.22
CA TYR A 286 -5.13 -15.21 -13.18
C TYR A 286 -4.90 -14.75 -11.74
N LEU A 287 -3.95 -13.87 -11.53
CA LEU A 287 -3.75 -13.17 -10.27
C LEU A 287 -4.64 -11.93 -10.28
N VAL A 288 -5.60 -11.85 -9.36
CA VAL A 288 -6.66 -10.83 -9.35
C VAL A 288 -6.55 -10.01 -8.07
N ASP A 289 -6.70 -8.68 -8.19
CA ASP A 289 -6.88 -7.80 -7.04
C ASP A 289 -8.29 -8.05 -6.47
N SER A 290 -8.37 -8.91 -5.46
CA SER A 290 -9.61 -9.58 -5.06
C SER A 290 -10.32 -8.93 -3.89
N LEU A 291 -9.62 -8.12 -3.09
CA LEU A 291 -10.19 -7.55 -1.89
C LEU A 291 -9.49 -6.27 -1.48
N THR A 292 -10.26 -5.30 -1.00
CA THR A 292 -9.75 -4.26 -0.10
C THR A 292 -10.59 -4.21 1.17
N LEU A 293 -9.94 -4.35 2.31
CA LEU A 293 -10.51 -4.23 3.64
C LEU A 293 -9.95 -2.96 4.29
N ARG A 294 -10.82 -2.03 4.65
CA ARG A 294 -10.46 -0.82 5.40
C ARG A 294 -11.06 -0.87 6.79
N ILE A 295 -10.24 -0.55 7.78
CA ILE A 295 -10.65 -0.36 9.16
C ILE A 295 -10.47 1.11 9.51
N ASP A 296 -11.58 1.81 9.67
CA ASP A 296 -11.60 3.14 10.25
C ASP A 296 -11.63 3.00 11.77
N ILE A 297 -10.45 3.17 12.37
CA ILE A 297 -10.31 3.02 13.81
C ILE A 297 -11.09 4.11 14.53
N ILE A 298 -11.13 5.34 14.00
CA ILE A 298 -11.80 6.49 14.61
C ILE A 298 -13.32 6.36 14.51
N GLU A 299 -13.82 6.06 13.31
CA GLU A 299 -15.27 5.88 13.07
C GLU A 299 -15.78 4.52 13.54
N GLN A 300 -14.90 3.66 14.08
CA GLN A 300 -15.20 2.31 14.53
C GLN A 300 -15.95 1.52 13.45
N GLN A 301 -15.44 1.54 12.23
CA GLN A 301 -16.11 0.94 11.08
C GLN A 301 -15.14 0.08 10.27
N LEU A 302 -15.64 -1.09 9.87
CA LEU A 302 -15.01 -1.93 8.85
C LEU A 302 -15.72 -1.68 7.52
N VAL A 303 -14.95 -1.52 6.45
CA VAL A 303 -15.46 -1.39 5.09
C VAL A 303 -14.76 -2.41 4.20
N LEU A 304 -15.55 -3.28 3.58
CA LEU A 304 -15.09 -4.28 2.62
C LEU A 304 -15.42 -3.81 1.20
N GLN A 305 -14.49 -3.95 0.26
CA GLN A 305 -14.74 -3.86 -1.18
C GLN A 305 -14.29 -5.17 -1.83
N LEU A 306 -15.16 -5.77 -2.64
CA LEU A 306 -14.92 -7.05 -3.29
C LEU A 306 -15.55 -7.11 -4.70
N PRO A 307 -15.05 -7.96 -5.62
CA PRO A 307 -15.63 -8.15 -6.94
C PRO A 307 -17.05 -8.72 -6.89
N TYR A 308 -18.03 -7.97 -7.39
CA TYR A 308 -19.43 -8.36 -7.35
C TYR A 308 -19.79 -9.31 -8.49
N SER A 309 -19.84 -8.81 -9.72
CA SER A 309 -20.29 -9.59 -10.89
C SER A 309 -19.38 -10.77 -11.21
N ASP A 310 -18.07 -10.62 -10.98
CA ASP A 310 -17.06 -11.63 -11.30
C ASP A 310 -16.83 -12.68 -10.20
N TRP A 311 -17.30 -12.44 -8.98
CA TRP A 311 -17.06 -13.37 -7.87
C TRP A 311 -18.30 -13.56 -6.99
N LEU A 312 -18.82 -12.51 -6.34
CA LEU A 312 -19.90 -12.65 -5.36
C LEU A 312 -21.23 -13.13 -5.98
N ALA A 313 -21.57 -12.65 -7.18
CA ALA A 313 -22.80 -13.00 -7.89
C ALA A 313 -22.72 -14.32 -8.67
N THR A 314 -21.62 -15.07 -8.53
CA THR A 314 -21.49 -16.38 -9.19
C THR A 314 -22.23 -17.46 -8.41
N PRO A 315 -22.72 -18.54 -9.06
CA PRO A 315 -23.44 -19.63 -8.38
C PRO A 315 -22.70 -20.21 -7.17
N GLN A 316 -21.37 -20.26 -7.22
CA GLN A 316 -20.53 -20.80 -6.15
C GLN A 316 -20.57 -19.93 -4.87
N ASN A 317 -20.81 -18.63 -5.01
CA ASN A 317 -20.73 -17.65 -3.92
C ASN A 317 -22.09 -17.03 -3.56
N LEU A 318 -23.20 -17.51 -4.14
CA LEU A 318 -24.55 -16.98 -3.86
C LEU A 318 -24.92 -16.99 -2.38
N HIS A 319 -24.47 -18.00 -1.63
CA HIS A 319 -24.71 -18.08 -0.19
C HIS A 319 -24.08 -16.90 0.58
N PHE A 320 -22.92 -16.39 0.15
CA PHE A 320 -22.34 -15.16 0.71
C PHE A 320 -23.19 -13.95 0.32
N LEU A 321 -23.61 -13.87 -0.94
CA LEU A 321 -24.42 -12.75 -1.42
C LEU A 321 -25.73 -12.64 -0.63
N GLU A 322 -26.46 -13.74 -0.47
CA GLU A 322 -27.72 -13.80 0.28
C GLU A 322 -27.55 -13.34 1.73
N ARG A 323 -26.49 -13.82 2.41
CA ARG A 323 -26.18 -13.42 3.79
C ARG A 323 -25.80 -11.93 3.87
N MET A 324 -24.98 -11.44 2.94
CA MET A 324 -24.55 -10.03 2.94
C MET A 324 -25.70 -9.06 2.62
N GLN A 325 -26.62 -9.44 1.73
CA GLN A 325 -27.79 -8.62 1.35
C GLN A 325 -28.79 -8.40 2.50
N GLN A 326 -28.79 -9.27 3.52
CA GLN A 326 -29.60 -9.08 4.72
C GLN A 326 -29.14 -7.88 5.56
N TYR A 327 -27.95 -7.34 5.29
CA TYR A 327 -27.41 -6.19 6.01
C TYR A 327 -27.60 -4.89 5.23
N SER A 328 -28.09 -3.85 5.92
CA SER A 328 -28.25 -2.50 5.37
C SER A 328 -26.94 -1.86 4.89
N GLY A 329 -25.80 -2.37 5.37
CA GLY A 329 -24.45 -1.96 4.97
C GLY A 329 -24.01 -2.49 3.61
N PHE A 330 -24.76 -3.38 2.95
CA PHE A 330 -24.38 -3.89 1.63
C PHE A 330 -24.81 -2.93 0.52
N LYS A 331 -23.86 -2.53 -0.35
CA LYS A 331 -24.12 -1.62 -1.48
C LYS A 331 -23.40 -2.06 -2.74
N ARG A 332 -24.11 -2.13 -3.86
CA ARG A 332 -23.53 -2.39 -5.20
C ARG A 332 -23.07 -1.09 -5.85
N CYS A 333 -22.05 -1.17 -6.71
CA CYS A 333 -21.59 -0.05 -7.52
C CYS A 333 -22.11 -0.16 -8.97
N THR A 334 -23.40 0.10 -9.16
CA THR A 334 -24.09 -0.08 -10.46
C THR A 334 -23.70 0.98 -11.50
N GLU A 335 -23.77 2.26 -11.15
CA GLU A 335 -23.74 3.36 -12.12
C GLU A 335 -22.34 3.65 -12.70
N SER A 336 -21.31 3.62 -11.85
CA SER A 336 -19.97 4.09 -12.22
C SER A 336 -19.01 2.96 -12.60
N LEU A 337 -19.20 1.79 -12.00
CA LEU A 337 -18.31 0.64 -12.16
C LEU A 337 -19.04 -0.57 -12.76
N GLN A 338 -20.24 -0.40 -13.32
CA GLN A 338 -20.99 -1.47 -14.00
C GLN A 338 -21.08 -2.76 -13.18
N ASP A 339 -21.37 -2.65 -11.88
CA ASP A 339 -21.40 -3.79 -10.95
C ASP A 339 -20.08 -4.59 -10.87
N ALA A 340 -18.93 -3.96 -11.11
CA ALA A 340 -17.63 -4.57 -10.91
C ALA A 340 -17.43 -4.94 -9.44
N VAL A 341 -17.84 -4.06 -8.51
CA VAL A 341 -17.61 -4.21 -7.08
C VAL A 341 -18.86 -3.98 -6.25
N ALA A 342 -18.85 -4.60 -5.07
CA ALA A 342 -19.77 -4.31 -3.98
C ALA A 342 -19.00 -3.88 -2.73
N TYR A 343 -19.68 -3.10 -1.91
CA TYR A 343 -19.20 -2.59 -0.63
C TYR A 343 -20.01 -3.19 0.52
N PHE A 344 -19.34 -3.46 1.63
CA PHE A 344 -19.98 -3.86 2.89
C PHE A 344 -19.49 -2.97 4.01
N TYR A 345 -20.36 -2.11 4.52
CA TYR A 345 -20.09 -1.20 5.63
C TYR A 345 -20.58 -1.85 6.92
N LEU A 346 -19.65 -2.22 7.81
CA LEU A 346 -19.94 -2.86 9.08
C LEU A 346 -19.52 -1.93 10.23
N PRO A 347 -20.46 -1.28 10.93
CA PRO A 347 -20.15 -0.58 12.17
C PRO A 347 -19.72 -1.59 13.24
N LEU A 348 -18.59 -1.32 13.90
CA LEU A 348 -18.07 -2.10 15.03
C LEU A 348 -18.62 -1.60 16.36
N GLY A 349 -18.97 -0.31 16.45
CA GLY A 349 -19.71 0.28 17.56
C GLY A 349 -20.91 1.09 17.04
N THR A 350 -21.68 1.68 17.95
CA THR A 350 -22.81 2.53 17.59
C THR A 350 -22.31 3.77 16.83
N PRO A 351 -22.83 4.05 15.61
CA PRO A 351 -22.40 5.19 14.82
C PRO A 351 -22.54 6.51 15.60
N GLY A 352 -21.51 7.35 15.55
CA GLY A 352 -21.50 8.64 16.24
C GLY A 352 -21.18 8.58 17.75
N THR A 353 -21.02 7.39 18.34
CA THR A 353 -20.64 7.23 19.74
C THR A 353 -19.25 6.60 19.88
N MET A 354 -18.23 7.43 20.12
CA MET A 354 -16.85 6.96 20.28
C MET A 354 -16.63 6.05 21.51
N LEU A 355 -17.55 6.08 22.48
CA LEU A 355 -17.42 5.34 23.72
C LEU A 355 -18.06 3.95 23.68
N ASP A 356 -18.92 3.64 22.71
CA ASP A 356 -19.72 2.41 22.74
C ASP A 356 -18.86 1.14 22.71
N LEU A 357 -17.98 1.01 21.72
CA LEU A 357 -17.07 -0.12 21.62
C LEU A 357 -16.18 -0.30 22.86
N PRO A 358 -15.50 0.73 23.41
CA PRO A 358 -14.68 0.55 24.60
C PRO A 358 -15.48 0.32 25.89
N THR A 359 -16.76 0.71 25.99
CA THR A 359 -17.58 0.47 27.19
C THR A 359 -18.36 -0.85 27.14
N ASN A 360 -18.96 -1.17 25.99
CA ASN A 360 -19.90 -2.29 25.84
C ASN A 360 -19.30 -3.46 25.07
N GLY A 361 -18.12 -3.29 24.46
CA GLY A 361 -17.53 -4.29 23.58
C GLY A 361 -18.33 -4.46 22.28
N LEU A 362 -18.10 -5.58 21.60
CA LEU A 362 -18.82 -5.93 20.38
C LEU A 362 -20.14 -6.63 20.71
N SER A 363 -21.25 -6.16 20.14
CA SER A 363 -22.53 -6.88 20.23
C SER A 363 -22.45 -8.26 19.57
N LEU A 364 -23.28 -9.21 20.01
CA LEU A 364 -23.35 -10.54 19.40
C LEU A 364 -23.70 -10.48 17.89
N CYS A 365 -24.57 -9.55 17.50
CA CYS A 365 -24.94 -9.31 16.11
C CYS A 365 -23.74 -8.80 15.29
N THR A 366 -22.98 -7.84 15.84
CA THR A 366 -21.74 -7.34 15.23
C THR A 366 -20.74 -8.47 15.07
N TRP A 367 -20.55 -9.31 16.11
CA TRP A 367 -19.62 -10.44 16.05
C TRP A 367 -19.95 -11.43 14.93
N ARG A 368 -21.22 -11.84 14.80
CA ARG A 368 -21.68 -12.70 13.68
C ARG A 368 -21.41 -12.08 12.31
N SER A 369 -21.53 -10.75 12.21
CA SER A 369 -21.26 -10.02 10.98
C SER A 369 -19.76 -9.97 10.67
N VAL A 370 -18.91 -9.81 11.68
CA VAL A 370 -17.45 -9.91 11.53
C VAL A 370 -17.05 -11.31 11.09
N GLN A 371 -17.68 -12.37 11.63
CA GLN A 371 -17.45 -13.75 11.18
C GLN A 371 -17.80 -13.94 9.70
N LEU A 372 -18.94 -13.43 9.25
CA LEU A 372 -19.29 -13.44 7.82
C LEU A 372 -18.24 -12.72 6.97
N VAL A 373 -17.76 -11.54 7.42
CA VAL A 373 -16.70 -10.81 6.72
C VAL A 373 -15.41 -11.62 6.68
N ASP A 374 -15.03 -12.29 7.77
CA ASP A 374 -13.85 -13.15 7.83
C ASP A 374 -13.93 -14.31 6.84
N GLU A 375 -15.07 -15.01 6.78
CA GLU A 375 -15.33 -16.09 5.83
C GLU A 375 -15.20 -15.60 4.37
N VAL A 376 -15.82 -14.46 4.04
CA VAL A 376 -15.75 -13.86 2.70
C VAL A 376 -14.32 -13.45 2.35
N CYS A 377 -13.61 -12.79 3.27
CA CYS A 377 -12.22 -12.38 3.08
C CYS A 377 -11.30 -13.59 2.89
N THR A 378 -11.53 -14.67 3.63
CA THR A 378 -10.78 -15.92 3.52
C THR A 378 -10.95 -16.55 2.14
N ALA A 379 -12.19 -16.60 1.66
CA ALA A 379 -12.48 -17.08 0.30
C ALA A 379 -11.84 -16.22 -0.81
N LEU A 380 -11.51 -14.95 -0.50
CA LEU A 380 -10.83 -14.00 -1.39
C LEU A 380 -9.31 -13.92 -1.19
N GLY A 381 -8.74 -14.81 -0.39
CA GLY A 381 -7.29 -15.01 -0.25
C GLY A 381 -6.67 -14.42 1.02
N LEU A 382 -7.45 -13.83 1.93
CA LEU A 382 -6.95 -13.46 3.24
C LEU A 382 -6.73 -14.73 4.10
N PRO A 383 -5.74 -14.77 5.02
CA PRO A 383 -5.64 -15.87 5.98
C PRO A 383 -6.89 -15.99 6.85
N GLU A 384 -7.30 -17.23 7.17
CA GLU A 384 -8.44 -17.52 8.03
C GLU A 384 -8.28 -16.88 9.43
N GLY A 385 -9.33 -16.24 9.92
CA GLY A 385 -9.35 -15.57 11.22
C GLY A 385 -8.65 -14.21 11.24
N GLU A 386 -8.08 -13.74 10.14
CA GLU A 386 -7.33 -12.49 10.10
C GLU A 386 -8.23 -11.26 10.34
N VAL A 387 -9.48 -11.26 9.84
CA VAL A 387 -10.41 -10.16 10.11
C VAL A 387 -10.79 -10.15 11.59
N LEU A 388 -11.07 -11.32 12.16
CA LEU A 388 -11.36 -11.45 13.60
C LEU A 388 -10.19 -10.95 14.45
N ARG A 389 -8.96 -11.29 14.07
CA ARG A 389 -7.72 -10.82 14.70
C ARG A 389 -7.58 -9.30 14.63
N ILE A 390 -7.76 -8.73 13.43
CA ILE A 390 -7.75 -7.27 13.21
C ILE A 390 -8.76 -6.56 14.11
N VAL A 391 -10.02 -7.04 14.13
CA VAL A 391 -11.09 -6.45 14.92
C VAL A 391 -10.76 -6.53 16.41
N LYS A 392 -10.25 -7.67 16.89
CA LYS A 392 -9.79 -7.82 18.28
C LYS A 392 -8.69 -6.83 18.63
N VAL A 393 -7.67 -6.70 17.79
CA VAL A 393 -6.53 -5.78 17.98
C VAL A 393 -6.99 -4.33 18.10
N VAL A 394 -8.02 -3.94 17.32
CA VAL A 394 -8.64 -2.61 17.36
C VAL A 394 -9.48 -2.42 18.63
N ALA A 395 -10.30 -3.41 19.00
CA ALA A 395 -11.07 -3.37 20.24
C ALA A 395 -10.16 -3.25 21.48
N ASP A 396 -9.10 -4.05 21.54
CA ASP A 396 -8.09 -4.00 22.62
C ASP A 396 -7.42 -2.63 22.71
N PHE A 397 -7.12 -2.01 21.55
CA PHE A 397 -6.56 -0.67 21.51
C PHE A 397 -7.52 0.38 22.07
N TRP A 398 -8.81 0.30 21.71
CA TRP A 398 -9.86 1.21 22.20
C TRP A 398 -10.06 1.11 23.70
N MET A 399 -10.16 -0.11 24.24
CA MET A 399 -10.24 -0.33 25.69
C MET A 399 -9.03 0.29 26.40
N GLY A 400 -7.82 0.04 25.90
CA GLY A 400 -6.61 0.64 26.46
C GLY A 400 -6.59 2.18 26.38
N ALA A 401 -7.14 2.77 25.32
CA ALA A 401 -7.26 4.23 25.19
C ALA A 401 -8.23 4.83 26.22
N LEU A 402 -9.38 4.18 26.43
CA LEU A 402 -10.35 4.60 27.45
C LEU A 402 -9.76 4.52 28.86
N CYS A 403 -9.05 3.43 29.20
CA CYS A 403 -8.38 3.30 30.50
C CYS A 403 -7.40 4.45 30.75
N ARG A 404 -6.52 4.75 29.77
CA ARG A 404 -5.57 5.87 29.89
C ARG A 404 -6.25 7.23 30.02
N HIS A 405 -7.36 7.43 29.31
CA HIS A 405 -8.14 8.66 29.41
C HIS A 405 -8.74 8.83 30.82
N ASN A 406 -9.34 7.78 31.37
CA ASN A 406 -9.92 7.81 32.72
C ASN A 406 -8.85 8.00 33.80
N GLU A 407 -7.70 7.34 33.69
CA GLU A 407 -6.56 7.56 34.59
C GLU A 407 -6.08 9.01 34.57
N LYS A 408 -6.05 9.64 33.40
CA LYS A 408 -5.69 11.04 33.26
C LYS A 408 -6.71 11.95 33.96
N LEU A 409 -8.02 11.73 33.75
CA LEU A 409 -9.07 12.50 34.42
C LEU A 409 -8.97 12.39 35.95
N ILE A 410 -8.78 11.18 36.48
CA ILE A 410 -8.63 10.96 37.93
C ILE A 410 -7.40 11.71 38.48
N ARG A 411 -6.27 11.68 37.75
CA ARG A 411 -5.09 12.44 38.13
C ARG A 411 -5.38 13.95 38.10
N ASP A 412 -5.90 14.48 37.00
CA ASP A 412 -6.17 15.90 36.84
C ASP A 412 -7.15 16.41 37.92
N GLU A 413 -8.15 15.61 38.32
CA GLU A 413 -9.03 15.90 39.44
C GLU A 413 -8.31 15.87 40.80
N ALA A 414 -7.43 14.90 41.04
CA ALA A 414 -6.66 14.82 42.28
C ALA A 414 -5.69 16.00 42.44
N TRP A 415 -5.09 16.47 41.33
CA TRP A 415 -4.26 17.67 41.29
C TRP A 415 -5.09 18.95 41.46
N GLY A 416 -6.27 19.02 40.84
CA GLY A 416 -7.21 20.13 41.03
C GLY A 416 -7.76 20.23 42.47
N ARG A 417 -7.91 19.08 43.16
CA ARG A 417 -8.27 19.01 44.58
C ARG A 417 -7.06 19.08 45.53
N GLY A 418 -5.91 19.52 45.01
CA GLY A 418 -4.75 20.00 45.76
C GLY A 418 -5.00 21.27 46.60
N THR A 419 -6.26 21.66 46.79
CA THR A 419 -6.76 22.12 48.09
C THR A 419 -7.86 21.16 48.59
N SER A 420 -7.47 20.28 49.52
CA SER A 420 -8.33 19.48 50.42
C SER A 420 -8.93 18.14 49.94
N ARG A 421 -8.40 17.08 50.58
CA ARG A 421 -8.97 15.77 50.97
C ARG A 421 -8.86 14.58 50.01
N SER A 422 -8.17 13.56 50.53
CA SER A 422 -7.95 12.22 49.99
C SER A 422 -9.26 11.41 49.86
N CYS A 423 -9.46 10.74 48.73
CA CYS A 423 -10.39 9.61 48.61
C CYS A 423 -9.72 8.47 47.82
N ARG A 424 -9.63 7.29 48.46
CA ARG A 424 -9.27 6.03 47.82
C ARG A 424 -10.51 5.43 47.16
N LEU A 425 -10.45 5.11 45.88
CA LEU A 425 -11.42 4.24 45.22
C LEU A 425 -10.72 2.92 44.84
N VAL A 426 -11.28 1.83 45.36
CA VAL A 426 -10.90 0.44 45.08
C VAL A 426 -11.81 -0.07 43.98
N TYR A 427 -11.25 -0.43 42.83
CA TYR A 427 -11.96 -1.21 41.80
C TYR A 427 -11.82 -2.71 42.15
N ARG A 428 -12.95 -3.42 42.26
CA ARG A 428 -12.98 -4.90 42.21
C ARG A 428 -13.21 -5.32 40.76
N GLY A 429 -12.34 -6.18 40.26
CA GLY A 429 -12.32 -6.67 38.88
C GLY A 429 -13.25 -7.84 38.60
#